data_AF-A0A269PH74-F1
#
_entry.id   AF-A0A269PH74-F1
#
_cell.length_a   1.000
_cell.length_b   1.000
_cell.length_c   1.000
_cell.angle_alpha   90.00
_cell.angle_beta   90.00
_cell.angle_gamma   90.00
#
_symmetry.space_group_name_H-M   'P 1'
#
loop_
_entity.id
_entity.type
_entity.pdbx_description
1 polymer ?
#
loop_
_entity_poly.entity_id
_entity_poly.type
_entity_poly.pdbx_seq_one_letter_code
_entity_poly.pdbx_strand_id
1 'polypeptide(L)'
;MKRLIKQIKTLQNLANIDQDSHKQNVKNVSMGRTSSCARLDDAEMHILILKYKKMAPKNQGTQTQLPAQLKMIYSLWGQLHTAGLVNTDSKQACDSFCEKYLKGKTLAQSTRQWHNIIEVLKAWLKRADKKEAANA
;
A
#
# COMPACT_ATOMS: atom_id res chain seq x y z
N MET A 1 -4.03 10.09 20.64
CA MET A 1 -2.82 9.45 21.21
C MET A 1 -2.28 8.17 20.51
N LYS A 2 -2.82 6.94 20.71
CA LYS A 2 -2.21 5.69 20.16
C LYS A 2 -1.97 5.70 18.63
N ARG A 3 -2.91 6.28 17.87
CA ARG A 3 -2.80 6.46 16.41
C ARG A 3 -1.67 7.41 16.00
N LEU A 4 -1.46 8.50 16.74
CA LEU A 4 -0.41 9.49 16.46
C LEU A 4 0.98 8.93 16.73
N ILE A 5 1.15 8.21 17.84
CA ILE A 5 2.42 7.53 18.17
C ILE A 5 2.79 6.50 17.08
N LYS A 6 1.81 5.73 16.59
CA LYS A 6 2.03 4.79 15.48
C LYS A 6 2.50 5.53 14.22
N GLN A 7 1.85 6.64 13.88
CA GLN A 7 2.24 7.48 12.74
C GLN A 7 3.66 8.06 12.90
N ILE A 8 4.03 8.53 14.10
CA ILE A 8 5.37 9.02 14.40
C ILE A 8 6.42 7.93 14.18
N LYS A 9 6.18 6.70 14.68
CA LYS A 9 7.10 5.56 14.49
C LYS A 9 7.26 5.19 13.02
N THR A 10 6.17 5.14 12.27
CA THR A 10 6.22 4.88 10.83
C THR A 10 7.05 5.94 10.11
N LEU A 11 6.82 7.22 10.40
CA LEU A 11 7.56 8.32 9.78
C LEU A 11 9.03 8.37 10.21
N GLN A 12 9.33 8.03 11.47
CA GLN A 12 10.70 7.90 11.97
C GLN A 12 11.47 6.86 11.14
N ASN A 13 10.88 5.67 10.93
CA ASN A 13 11.49 4.63 10.12
C ASN A 13 11.66 5.07 8.66
N LEU A 14 10.65 5.72 8.08
CA LEU A 14 10.71 6.22 6.70
C LEU A 14 11.76 7.30 6.50
N ALA A 15 11.96 8.16 7.49
CA ALA A 15 12.98 9.20 7.48
C ALA A 15 14.37 8.69 7.91
N ASN A 16 14.51 7.38 8.18
CA ASN A 16 15.73 6.76 8.68
C ASN A 16 16.33 7.48 9.91
N ILE A 17 15.45 7.90 10.83
CA ILE A 17 15.84 8.62 12.06
C ILE A 17 16.13 7.58 13.15
N ASP A 18 17.38 7.53 13.60
CA ASP A 18 17.80 6.66 14.69
C ASP A 18 17.13 7.04 16.02
N GLN A 19 17.26 6.16 17.00
CA GLN A 19 16.55 6.27 18.27
C GLN A 19 17.01 7.46 19.13
N ASP A 20 18.30 7.82 19.07
CA ASP A 20 18.83 8.94 19.85
C ASP A 20 18.46 10.29 19.21
N SER A 21 18.54 10.38 17.88
CA SER A 21 17.99 11.50 17.12
C SER A 21 16.49 11.65 17.35
N HIS A 22 15.75 10.54 17.45
CA HIS A 22 14.33 10.57 17.78
C HIS A 22 14.07 11.14 19.18
N LYS A 23 14.76 10.64 20.21
CA LYS A 23 14.67 11.17 21.59
C LYS A 23 15.00 12.66 21.65
N GLN A 24 16.05 13.12 20.95
CA GLN A 24 16.42 14.52 20.93
C GLN A 24 15.34 15.37 20.25
N ASN A 25 14.74 14.89 19.16
CA ASN A 25 13.62 15.58 18.51
C ASN A 25 12.40 15.69 19.42
N VAL A 26 12.07 14.65 20.18
CA VAL A 26 10.99 14.67 21.18
C VAL A 26 11.29 15.67 22.31
N LYS A 27 12.55 15.71 22.77
CA LYS A 27 13.01 16.67 23.77
C LYS A 27 12.91 18.10 23.26
N ASN A 28 13.29 18.35 22.01
CA ASN A 28 13.20 19.68 21.40
C ASN A 28 11.74 20.15 21.25
N VAL A 29 10.85 19.26 20.81
CA VAL A 29 9.41 19.59 20.65
C VAL A 29 8.73 19.82 22.00
N SER A 30 9.11 19.08 23.03
CA SER A 30 8.55 19.24 24.39
C SER A 30 9.24 20.30 25.25
N MET A 31 10.11 21.12 24.65
CA MET A 31 10.91 22.13 25.36
C MET A 31 11.70 21.55 26.55
N GLY A 32 12.24 20.34 26.39
CA GLY A 32 13.05 19.67 27.41
C GLY A 32 12.27 18.79 28.40
N ARG A 33 10.92 18.82 28.38
CA ARG A 33 10.08 18.14 29.36
C ARG A 33 10.12 16.63 29.29
N THR A 34 10.28 16.04 28.10
CA THR A 34 10.28 14.59 27.91
C THR A 34 11.09 14.16 26.70
N SER A 35 11.63 12.94 26.73
CA SER A 35 12.21 12.24 25.57
C SER A 35 11.30 11.14 25.02
N SER A 36 10.09 10.98 25.57
CA SER A 36 9.11 9.97 25.18
C SER A 36 7.86 10.59 24.53
N CYS A 37 7.52 10.11 23.33
CA CYS A 37 6.31 10.50 22.60
C CYS A 37 5.01 10.24 23.37
N ALA A 38 5.00 9.30 24.33
CA ALA A 38 3.80 9.02 25.12
C ALA A 38 3.44 10.15 26.10
N ARG A 39 4.38 11.06 26.36
CA ARG A 39 4.19 12.22 27.26
C ARG A 39 4.06 13.54 26.50
N LEU A 40 4.02 13.50 25.17
CA LEU A 40 3.70 14.67 24.35
C LEU A 40 2.20 14.90 24.34
N ASP A 41 1.78 16.16 24.26
CA ASP A 41 0.40 16.49 23.91
C ASP A 41 0.16 16.31 22.40
N ASP A 42 -1.11 16.36 21.99
CA ASP A 42 -1.47 16.13 20.60
C ASP A 42 -0.87 17.20 19.66
N ALA A 43 -0.70 18.46 20.09
CA ALA A 43 -0.10 19.52 19.26
C ALA A 43 1.40 19.28 19.01
N GLU A 44 2.13 18.95 20.07
CA GLU A 44 3.53 18.53 20.03
C GLU A 44 3.71 17.30 19.13
N MET A 45 2.84 16.30 19.24
CA MET A 45 2.87 15.13 18.35
C MET A 45 2.70 15.52 16.87
N HIS A 46 1.80 16.47 16.55
CA HIS A 46 1.61 16.94 15.18
C HIS A 46 2.84 17.71 14.65
N ILE A 47 3.50 18.52 15.47
CA ILE A 47 4.74 19.20 15.11
C ILE A 47 5.82 18.17 14.74
N LEU A 48 5.97 17.12 15.54
CA LEU A 48 6.93 16.04 15.28
C LEU A 48 6.61 15.27 13.99
N ILE A 49 5.32 14.99 13.74
CA ILE A 49 4.84 14.37 12.49
C ILE A 49 5.19 15.22 11.28
N LEU A 50 4.95 16.53 11.33
CA LEU A 50 5.27 17.44 10.23
C LEU A 50 6.78 17.50 9.96
N LYS A 51 7.59 17.51 11.02
CA LYS A 51 9.05 17.46 10.91
C LYS A 51 9.51 16.18 10.20
N TYR A 52 9.02 15.02 10.62
CA TYR A 52 9.43 13.74 10.01
C TYR A 52 8.88 13.56 8.60
N LYS A 53 7.69 14.08 8.28
CA LYS A 53 7.16 14.09 6.91
C LYS A 53 8.05 14.90 5.94
N LYS A 54 8.68 15.98 6.40
CA LYS A 54 9.61 16.77 5.58
C LYS A 54 10.94 16.07 5.34
N MET A 55 11.37 15.24 6.29
CA MET A 55 12.63 14.49 6.25
C MET A 55 12.49 13.14 5.55
N ALA A 56 11.31 12.53 5.60
CA ALA A 56 11.01 11.32 4.87
C ALA A 56 11.10 11.59 3.36
N PRO A 57 11.65 10.65 2.56
CA PRO A 57 11.70 10.81 1.12
C PRO A 57 10.28 11.03 0.57
N LYS A 58 10.10 12.10 -0.22
CA LYS A 58 8.81 12.54 -0.79
C LYS A 58 8.06 11.43 -1.56
N ASN A 59 8.74 10.33 -1.92
CA ASN A 59 8.22 9.25 -2.75
C ASN A 59 7.63 8.05 -2.00
N GLN A 60 7.48 8.07 -0.67
CA GLN A 60 6.76 6.99 0.04
C GLN A 60 5.53 7.47 0.84
N GLY A 61 5.25 8.78 0.80
CA GLY A 61 4.05 9.40 1.40
C GLY A 61 2.83 9.39 0.49
N THR A 62 3.00 9.13 -0.81
CA THR A 62 1.90 8.74 -1.69
C THR A 62 1.79 7.23 -1.71
N GLN A 63 1.41 6.64 -0.57
CA GLN A 63 0.34 5.65 -0.67
C GLN A 63 -0.89 6.44 -1.15
N THR A 64 -0.91 6.84 -2.42
CA THR A 64 -2.15 6.90 -3.17
C THR A 64 -2.67 5.49 -2.97
N GLN A 65 -3.58 5.32 -2.00
CA GLN A 65 -4.22 4.04 -1.78
C GLN A 65 -4.64 3.61 -3.16
N LEU A 66 -4.04 2.51 -3.64
CA LEU A 66 -4.39 2.00 -4.96
C LEU A 66 -5.92 1.99 -5.00
N PRO A 67 -6.53 2.62 -6.03
CA PRO A 67 -7.97 2.62 -6.18
C PRO A 67 -8.51 1.22 -5.90
N ALA A 68 -9.64 1.13 -5.20
CA ALA A 68 -10.17 -0.16 -4.74
C ALA A 68 -10.27 -1.20 -5.87
N GLN A 69 -10.55 -0.74 -7.10
CA GLN A 69 -10.58 -1.57 -8.30
C GLN A 69 -9.20 -2.10 -8.70
N LEU A 70 -8.13 -1.31 -8.65
CA LEU A 70 -6.77 -1.81 -8.90
C LEU A 70 -6.33 -2.84 -7.86
N LYS A 71 -6.67 -2.61 -6.58
CA LYS A 71 -6.44 -3.61 -5.52
C LYS A 71 -7.18 -4.92 -5.82
N MET A 72 -8.42 -4.82 -6.31
CA MET A 72 -9.21 -5.98 -6.70
C MET A 72 -8.58 -6.74 -7.88
N ILE A 73 -8.10 -6.04 -8.90
CA ILE A 73 -7.43 -6.65 -10.05
C ILE A 73 -6.21 -7.47 -9.60
N TYR A 74 -5.34 -6.89 -8.78
CA TYR A 74 -4.16 -7.60 -8.27
C TYR A 74 -4.53 -8.76 -7.32
N SER A 75 -5.56 -8.60 -6.49
CA SER A 75 -6.05 -9.68 -5.64
C SER A 75 -6.59 -10.87 -6.44
N LEU A 76 -7.36 -10.59 -7.50
CA LEU A 76 -7.89 -11.63 -8.39
C LEU A 76 -6.77 -12.33 -9.17
N TRP A 77 -5.72 -11.60 -9.56
CA TRP A 77 -4.55 -12.20 -10.19
C TRP A 77 -3.84 -13.19 -9.26
N GLY A 78 -3.63 -12.82 -7.99
CA GLY A 78 -3.08 -13.75 -6.99
C GLY A 78 -3.96 -14.99 -6.80
N GLN A 79 -5.29 -14.83 -6.78
CA GLN A 79 -6.21 -15.97 -6.71
C GLN A 79 -6.09 -16.89 -7.94
N LEU A 80 -5.93 -16.33 -9.15
CA LEU A 80 -5.70 -17.14 -10.36
C LEU A 80 -4.40 -17.93 -10.27
N HIS A 81 -3.36 -17.36 -9.66
CA HIS A 81 -2.10 -18.07 -9.44
C HIS A 81 -2.26 -19.22 -8.44
N THR A 82 -2.95 -18.98 -7.32
CA THR A 82 -3.27 -20.02 -6.34
C THR A 82 -4.09 -21.15 -6.95
N ALA A 83 -5.00 -20.85 -7.88
CA ALA A 83 -5.76 -21.83 -8.64
C ALA A 83 -4.97 -22.50 -9.79
N GLY A 84 -3.68 -22.19 -9.96
CA GLY A 84 -2.83 -22.73 -11.01
C GLY A 84 -3.19 -22.28 -12.43
N LEU A 85 -4.00 -21.22 -12.58
CA LEU A 85 -4.43 -20.69 -13.88
C LEU A 85 -3.42 -19.75 -14.52
N VAL A 86 -2.52 -19.17 -13.71
CA VAL A 86 -1.40 -18.34 -14.17
C VAL A 86 -0.11 -18.76 -13.47
N ASN A 87 1.01 -18.67 -14.17
CA ASN A 87 2.29 -19.21 -13.68
C ASN A 87 3.04 -18.25 -12.74
N THR A 88 2.66 -16.99 -12.63
CA THR A 88 3.45 -15.98 -11.92
C THR A 88 2.56 -15.02 -11.13
N ASP A 89 2.66 -15.08 -9.80
CA ASP A 89 2.07 -14.09 -8.89
C ASP A 89 2.96 -12.86 -8.76
N SER A 90 2.97 -12.03 -9.81
CA SER A 90 3.70 -10.77 -9.80
C SER A 90 2.83 -9.65 -10.38
N LYS A 91 2.92 -8.48 -9.76
CA LYS A 91 2.29 -7.24 -10.25
C LYS A 91 2.67 -6.97 -11.71
N GLN A 92 3.93 -7.22 -12.07
CA GLN A 92 4.43 -6.97 -13.42
C GLN A 92 3.82 -7.92 -14.46
N ALA A 93 3.55 -9.17 -14.07
CA ALA A 93 2.85 -10.13 -14.91
C ALA A 93 1.38 -9.75 -15.11
N CYS A 94 0.72 -9.31 -14.04
CA CYS A 94 -0.65 -8.78 -14.09
C CYS A 94 -0.74 -7.53 -14.98
N ASP A 95 0.16 -6.56 -14.79
CA ASP A 95 0.22 -5.33 -15.59
C ASP A 95 0.45 -5.66 -17.08
N SER A 96 1.36 -6.58 -17.38
CA SER A 96 1.63 -7.04 -18.75
C SER A 96 0.41 -7.72 -19.41
N PHE A 97 -0.34 -8.52 -18.65
CA PHE A 97 -1.60 -9.10 -19.13
C PHE A 97 -2.64 -8.00 -19.43
N CYS A 98 -2.81 -7.06 -18.50
CA CYS A 98 -3.74 -5.96 -18.67
C CYS A 98 -3.37 -5.06 -19.86
N GLU A 99 -2.09 -4.78 -20.08
CA GLU A 99 -1.62 -4.03 -21.25
C GLU A 99 -1.96 -4.73 -22.56
N LYS A 100 -1.72 -6.06 -22.64
CA LYS A 100 -2.12 -6.86 -23.82
C LYS A 100 -3.64 -6.80 -24.03
N TYR A 101 -4.42 -6.95 -22.97
CA TYR A 101 -5.88 -6.88 -23.02
C TYR A 101 -6.39 -5.49 -23.45
N LEU A 102 -5.70 -4.43 -23.03
CA LEU A 102 -6.03 -3.03 -23.31
C LEU A 102 -5.39 -2.48 -24.59
N LYS A 103 -4.87 -3.35 -25.47
CA LYS A 103 -4.22 -2.99 -26.74
C LYS A 103 -3.04 -2.02 -26.56
N GLY A 104 -2.17 -2.29 -25.59
CA GLY A 104 -0.95 -1.54 -25.31
C GLY A 104 -1.12 -0.34 -24.38
N LYS A 105 -2.32 -0.13 -23.81
CA LYS A 105 -2.55 0.91 -22.81
C LYS A 105 -2.33 0.36 -21.41
N THR A 106 -1.68 1.16 -20.56
CA THR A 106 -1.47 0.80 -19.15
C THR A 106 -2.80 0.81 -18.38
N LEU A 107 -2.83 0.11 -17.24
CA LEU A 107 -3.95 0.17 -16.31
C LEU A 107 -4.23 1.61 -15.85
N ALA A 108 -3.19 2.42 -15.62
CA ALA A 108 -3.35 3.81 -15.21
C ALA A 108 -4.05 4.66 -16.29
N GLN A 109 -3.81 4.38 -17.57
CA GLN A 109 -4.42 5.08 -18.70
C GLN A 109 -5.84 4.60 -19.03
N SER A 110 -6.26 3.46 -18.47
CA SER A 110 -7.51 2.77 -18.86
C SER A 110 -8.44 2.56 -17.67
N THR A 111 -8.58 3.56 -16.80
CA THR A 111 -9.38 3.48 -15.57
C THR A 111 -10.82 3.05 -15.81
N ARG A 112 -11.44 3.48 -16.92
CA ARG A 112 -12.80 3.09 -17.33
C ARG A 112 -12.96 1.59 -17.62
N GLN A 113 -11.86 0.90 -17.93
CA GLN A 113 -11.87 -0.53 -18.28
C GLN A 113 -11.59 -1.43 -17.07
N TRP A 114 -11.29 -0.88 -15.89
CA TRP A 114 -10.99 -1.66 -14.70
C TRP A 114 -12.13 -2.61 -14.32
N HIS A 115 -13.38 -2.16 -14.42
CA HIS A 115 -14.53 -3.01 -14.15
C HIS A 115 -14.59 -4.22 -15.10
N ASN A 116 -14.38 -4.00 -16.41
CA ASN A 116 -14.38 -5.07 -17.40
C ASN A 116 -13.26 -6.09 -17.14
N ILE A 117 -12.06 -5.63 -16.76
CA ILE A 117 -10.94 -6.51 -16.41
C ILE A 117 -11.30 -7.37 -15.19
N ILE A 118 -11.87 -6.77 -14.14
CA ILE A 118 -12.32 -7.49 -12.94
C ILE A 118 -13.29 -8.61 -13.30
N GLU A 119 -14.29 -8.34 -14.14
CA GLU A 119 -15.28 -9.35 -14.54
C GLU A 119 -14.65 -10.48 -15.38
N VAL A 120 -13.67 -10.17 -16.23
CA VAL A 120 -12.91 -11.18 -16.97
C VAL A 120 -12.12 -12.09 -16.03
N LEU A 121 -11.41 -11.53 -15.03
CA LEU A 121 -10.64 -12.31 -14.06
C LEU A 121 -11.55 -13.19 -13.20
N LYS A 122 -12.71 -12.66 -12.74
CA LYS A 122 -13.71 -13.45 -12.01
C LYS A 122 -14.28 -14.58 -12.85
N ALA A 123 -14.62 -14.32 -14.11
CA ALA A 123 -15.13 -15.35 -15.01
C ALA A 123 -14.10 -16.46 -15.24
N TRP A 124 -12.81 -16.12 -15.25
CA TRP A 124 -11.74 -17.09 -15.35
C TRP A 124 -11.63 -17.96 -14.09
N LEU A 125 -11.66 -17.38 -12.90
CA LEU A 125 -11.72 -18.14 -11.63
C LEU A 125 -12.93 -19.09 -11.61
N LYS A 126 -14.11 -18.59 -11.95
CA LYS A 126 -15.34 -19.41 -11.98
C LYS A 126 -15.25 -20.60 -12.95
N ARG A 127 -14.46 -20.49 -14.03
CA ARG A 127 -14.20 -21.61 -14.94
C ARG A 127 -13.29 -22.66 -14.30
N ALA A 128 -12.31 -22.27 -13.48
CA ALA A 128 -11.52 -23.23 -12.70
C ALA A 128 -12.38 -23.97 -11.69
N ASP A 129 -13.18 -23.26 -10.90
CA ASP A 129 -14.07 -23.90 -9.89
C ASP A 129 -14.99 -24.94 -10.53
N LYS A 130 -15.58 -24.62 -11.70
CA LYS A 130 -16.43 -25.56 -12.43
C LYS A 130 -15.67 -26.76 -12.99
N LYS A 131 -14.40 -26.60 -13.36
CA LYS A 131 -13.57 -27.68 -13.89
C LYS A 131 -13.11 -28.62 -12.78
N GLU A 132 -12.83 -28.09 -11.60
CA GLU A 132 -12.51 -28.88 -10.41
C GLU A 132 -13.73 -29.67 -9.94
N ALA A 133 -14.92 -29.05 -9.87
CA ALA A 133 -16.15 -29.71 -9.47
C ALA A 133 -16.67 -30.78 -10.45
N ALA A 134 -16.23 -30.76 -11.71
CA ALA A 134 -16.59 -31.77 -12.71
C ALA A 134 -15.62 -32.97 -12.73
N ASN A 135 -14.51 -32.89 -12.01
CA ASN A 135 -13.46 -33.91 -11.96
C ASN A 135 -13.33 -34.54 -10.56
N ALA A 136 -14.25 -34.21 -9.65
CA ALA A 136 -14.43 -34.78 -8.31
C ALA A 136 -15.68 -35.66 -8.30
#